data_AF-A0A839N7I3-F1
#
_entry.id   AF-A0A839N7I3-F1
#
_cell.length_a   1.000
_cell.length_b   1.000
_cell.length_c   1.000
_cell.angle_alpha   90.00
_cell.angle_beta   90.00
_cell.angle_gamma   90.00
#
_symmetry.space_group_name_H-M   'P 1'
#
loop_
_entity.id
_entity.type
_entity.pdbx_description
1 polymer ?
#
loop_
_entity_poly.entity_id
_entity_poly.type
_entity_poly.pdbx_seq_one_letter_code
_entity_poly.pdbx_strand_id
1 'polypeptide(L)'
;MDDGDEQIQERRTRWRIIQPDELIATFLLPLPDPIGLEDGTIIPTFVPLDNIEIDLLQPWLNHLWFQDSAGGDYAYPCSEILGNDASHTDWSDKYALSSSIQFHQTFSDAAIRDGLEAAMNVARVVSGPHLTTEEKAEALSEQMVRHIALDHLRSAGLGAVTIAECGVGLRIAGGTLGSAGPFTFGGARENTAEPLEADEVYPDQVARWSWRFFPPDAVIDPLLVERRLRNAIAVAITDLRSIQRATVAFQREPTIISSIERLPLFVPVILRRASQIGDPTVAPEVNLMVTRGVIGSIVAPQTISTDMMVSLSDTRHRLDNGVFSAHLDLHREAMVAIDRYGDMRMGALLLGISAESLLDELILHLMWEEAKSPEHAAREWMRGLDARVRSELPSRLGGPWDMTRRNAIGVWAQEVAALRHRVVHAAYIPSRAEAEAAVRGVNRLVSHLCDRLAAQDILSKYPRTALSLACEDGLRRRNAYTRRLSELQNDRREVPWHETFVRWREAWRRTRQDIDGKPREPMLDQTRILAVRDPDRTLRWVLHDYTQHLALQVEAPGIPARILKQIHSSADSFHSLGYPLPVSTSLRDVPKPVVSQDARWTEEYHLVPMTGVMVDRSDLRQEM
;
A
#
# COMPACT_ATOMS: atom_id res chain seq x y z
N MET A 1 -56.92 33.39 -1.37
CA MET A 1 -57.47 32.21 -0.68
C MET A 1 -57.68 31.08 -1.69
N ASP A 2 -56.68 30.34 -2.15
CA ASP A 2 -55.23 30.57 -2.22
C ASP A 2 -54.73 29.72 -3.39
N ASP A 3 -54.60 30.37 -4.54
CA ASP A 3 -53.78 29.97 -5.70
C ASP A 3 -52.28 30.20 -5.38
N GLY A 4 -51.86 29.79 -4.19
CA GLY A 4 -50.59 30.17 -3.59
C GLY A 4 -49.78 28.94 -3.21
N ASP A 5 -49.50 28.06 -4.17
CA ASP A 5 -48.41 27.08 -4.14
C ASP A 5 -48.33 26.34 -5.51
N GLU A 6 -48.76 27.01 -6.58
CA GLU A 6 -48.42 26.57 -7.94
C GLU A 6 -46.91 26.66 -8.03
N GLN A 7 -46.32 25.48 -8.20
CA GLN A 7 -44.92 25.11 -8.11
C GLN A 7 -44.05 25.87 -9.11
N ILE A 8 -43.92 27.18 -8.92
CA ILE A 8 -42.72 27.97 -9.20
C ILE A 8 -41.70 27.60 -8.10
N GLN A 9 -41.46 26.30 -7.90
CA GLN A 9 -40.09 25.88 -7.76
C GLN A 9 -39.48 26.18 -9.12
N GLU A 10 -38.85 27.34 -9.21
CA GLU A 10 -37.87 27.68 -10.23
C GLU A 10 -37.16 26.40 -10.67
N ARG A 11 -37.61 25.82 -11.78
CA ARG A 11 -36.72 25.06 -12.64
C ARG A 11 -35.72 26.10 -13.11
N ARG A 12 -34.71 26.37 -12.28
CA ARG A 12 -33.48 26.99 -12.75
C ARG A 12 -33.00 26.06 -13.84
N THR A 13 -33.33 26.40 -15.07
CA THR A 13 -32.91 25.70 -16.27
C THR A 13 -31.40 25.75 -16.22
N ARG A 14 -30.77 24.65 -15.80
CA ARG A 14 -29.31 24.60 -15.77
C ARG A 14 -28.88 24.52 -17.22
N TRP A 15 -28.08 25.48 -17.66
CA TRP A 15 -27.58 25.48 -19.03
C TRP A 15 -26.20 24.85 -19.06
N ARG A 16 -26.02 23.93 -19.99
CA ARG A 16 -24.74 23.30 -20.31
C ARG A 16 -24.05 24.11 -21.40
N ILE A 17 -22.76 24.42 -21.18
CA ILE A 17 -21.93 25.08 -22.19
C ILE A 17 -21.23 24.04 -23.07
N ILE A 18 -21.44 24.17 -24.37
CA ILE A 18 -20.88 23.32 -25.42
C ILE A 18 -20.02 24.17 -26.33
N GLN A 19 -18.87 23.64 -26.74
CA GLN A 19 -18.09 24.20 -27.82
C GLN A 19 -18.13 23.17 -28.97
N PRO A 20 -18.84 23.43 -30.09
CA PRO A 20 -19.04 22.43 -31.14
C PRO A 20 -17.73 21.89 -31.74
N ASP A 21 -16.72 22.74 -31.85
CA ASP A 21 -15.40 22.37 -32.38
C ASP A 21 -14.44 21.79 -31.35
N GLU A 22 -14.90 21.55 -30.13
CA GLU A 22 -14.08 20.95 -29.10
C GLU A 22 -13.69 19.52 -29.47
N LEU A 23 -12.40 19.21 -29.36
CA LEU A 23 -11.93 17.82 -29.44
C LEU A 23 -12.28 17.08 -28.15
N ILE A 24 -12.99 15.97 -28.28
CA ILE A 24 -13.40 15.07 -27.19
C ILE A 24 -12.56 13.81 -27.27
N ALA A 25 -11.99 13.41 -26.13
CA ALA A 25 -11.41 12.09 -25.94
C ALA A 25 -12.43 11.18 -25.24
N THR A 26 -12.86 10.12 -25.92
CA THR A 26 -13.72 9.10 -25.34
C THR A 26 -12.87 7.89 -24.96
N PHE A 27 -12.66 7.68 -23.66
CA PHE A 27 -11.91 6.54 -23.12
C PHE A 27 -12.83 5.36 -22.87
N LEU A 28 -12.40 4.17 -23.27
CA LEU A 28 -13.15 2.93 -23.09
C LEU A 28 -12.48 2.18 -21.93
N LEU A 29 -12.95 2.43 -20.71
CA LEU A 29 -12.31 1.96 -19.48
C LEU A 29 -12.96 0.67 -18.99
N PRO A 30 -12.31 -0.51 -19.14
CA PRO A 30 -12.81 -1.72 -18.51
C PRO A 30 -12.70 -1.61 -16.99
N LEU A 31 -13.78 -1.96 -16.30
CA LEU A 31 -13.82 -1.94 -14.85
C LEU A 31 -13.30 -3.25 -14.29
N PRO A 32 -12.52 -3.20 -13.18
CA PRO A 32 -12.00 -4.40 -12.55
C PRO A 32 -13.11 -5.28 -11.95
N ASP A 33 -14.18 -4.66 -11.46
CA ASP A 33 -15.40 -5.33 -11.02
C ASP A 33 -16.58 -4.83 -11.84
N PRO A 34 -17.51 -5.72 -12.23
CA PRO A 34 -18.73 -5.32 -12.91
C PRO A 34 -19.60 -4.46 -11.98
N ILE A 35 -20.29 -3.48 -12.56
CA ILE A 35 -21.26 -2.66 -11.85
C ILE A 35 -22.65 -3.09 -12.32
N GLY A 36 -23.58 -3.32 -11.37
CA GLY A 36 -24.98 -3.66 -11.67
C GLY A 36 -25.84 -2.49 -12.18
N LEU A 37 -25.31 -1.65 -13.08
CA LEU A 37 -26.08 -0.63 -13.79
C LEU A 37 -26.65 -1.22 -15.09
N GLU A 38 -27.84 -0.77 -15.49
CA GLU A 38 -28.45 -1.16 -16.76
C GLU A 38 -27.56 -0.75 -17.94
N ASP A 39 -27.51 -1.61 -18.96
CA ASP A 39 -26.70 -1.36 -20.14
C ASP A 39 -27.10 -0.06 -20.82
N GLY A 40 -26.11 0.74 -21.20
CA GLY A 40 -26.33 2.03 -21.83
C GLY A 40 -26.73 3.17 -20.89
N THR A 41 -26.76 2.95 -19.57
CA THR A 41 -27.01 4.02 -18.58
C THR A 41 -25.99 5.15 -18.76
N ILE A 42 -26.47 6.37 -18.96
CA ILE A 42 -25.66 7.58 -19.08
C ILE A 42 -25.70 8.36 -17.77
N ILE A 43 -24.52 8.63 -17.19
CA ILE A 43 -24.36 9.44 -15.99
C ILE A 43 -23.43 10.62 -16.35
N PRO A 44 -24.01 11.82 -16.63
CA PRO A 44 -23.20 13.01 -16.90
C PRO A 44 -22.65 13.61 -15.60
N THR A 45 -21.42 14.12 -15.64
CA THR A 45 -20.81 14.88 -14.55
C THR A 45 -20.63 16.33 -14.96
N PHE A 46 -21.30 17.22 -14.23
CA PHE A 46 -21.28 18.66 -14.46
C PHE A 46 -20.46 19.37 -13.40
N VAL A 47 -19.66 20.36 -13.82
CA VAL A 47 -18.89 21.22 -12.92
C VAL A 47 -19.47 22.64 -13.01
N PRO A 48 -19.82 23.27 -11.87
CA PRO A 48 -20.28 24.65 -11.85
C PRO A 48 -19.13 25.57 -12.27
N LEU A 49 -19.45 26.62 -13.03
CA LEU A 49 -18.45 27.61 -13.42
C LEU A 49 -18.28 28.65 -12.31
N ASP A 50 -17.04 28.89 -11.89
CA ASP A 50 -16.69 29.99 -11.02
C ASP A 50 -16.42 31.29 -11.80
N ASN A 51 -16.30 32.42 -11.09
CA ASN A 51 -16.10 33.73 -11.71
C ASN A 51 -14.85 33.78 -12.61
N ILE A 52 -13.80 33.04 -12.28
CA ILE A 52 -12.56 33.02 -13.04
C ILE A 52 -12.78 32.29 -14.36
N GLU A 53 -13.47 31.16 -14.33
CA GLU A 53 -13.80 30.36 -15.53
C GLU A 53 -14.73 31.12 -16.46
N ILE A 54 -15.68 31.86 -15.89
CA ILE A 54 -16.58 32.76 -16.61
C ILE A 54 -15.79 33.86 -17.33
N ASP A 55 -14.90 34.56 -16.63
CA ASP A 55 -14.07 35.62 -17.20
C ASP A 55 -13.20 35.10 -18.36
N LEU A 56 -12.74 33.86 -18.27
CA LEU A 56 -11.97 33.20 -19.32
C LEU A 56 -12.81 32.79 -20.54
N LEU A 57 -14.09 32.46 -20.33
CA LEU A 57 -15.05 32.10 -21.37
C LEU A 57 -15.63 33.31 -22.10
N GLN A 58 -15.69 34.46 -21.42
CA GLN A 58 -16.34 35.66 -21.92
C GLN A 58 -15.85 36.13 -23.30
N PRO A 59 -14.55 36.09 -23.65
CA PRO A 59 -14.07 36.43 -24.99
C PRO A 59 -14.58 35.49 -26.09
N TRP A 60 -15.08 34.31 -25.73
CA TRP A 60 -15.41 33.21 -26.65
C TRP A 60 -16.91 32.97 -26.81
N LEU A 61 -17.77 33.80 -26.22
CA LEU A 61 -19.23 33.60 -26.21
C LEU A 61 -19.83 33.33 -27.59
N ASN A 62 -19.33 33.98 -28.64
CA ASN A 62 -19.81 33.77 -30.02
C ASN A 62 -19.50 32.37 -30.59
N HIS A 63 -18.63 31.61 -29.93
CA HIS A 63 -18.22 30.26 -30.29
C HIS A 63 -18.77 29.20 -29.34
N LEU A 64 -19.48 29.61 -28.29
CA LEU A 64 -20.07 28.75 -27.28
C LEU A 64 -21.56 28.60 -27.54
N TRP A 65 -22.09 27.43 -27.22
CA TRP A 65 -23.48 27.09 -27.36
C TRP A 65 -24.03 26.72 -25.99
N PHE A 66 -25.26 27.12 -25.68
CA PHE A 66 -25.99 26.65 -24.52
C PHE A 66 -26.96 25.54 -24.91
N GLN A 67 -26.98 24.48 -24.11
CA GLN A 67 -27.96 23.41 -24.18
C GLN A 67 -28.70 23.33 -22.85
N ASP A 68 -30.04 23.20 -22.89
CA ASP A 68 -30.84 22.98 -21.69
C ASP A 68 -30.58 21.56 -21.15
N SER A 69 -30.17 21.49 -19.87
CA SER A 69 -29.95 20.22 -19.16
C SER A 69 -31.20 19.35 -19.01
N ALA A 70 -32.40 19.93 -19.13
CA ALA A 70 -33.67 19.22 -18.97
C ALA A 70 -34.11 18.39 -20.20
N GLY A 71 -33.27 18.31 -21.24
CA GLY A 71 -33.53 17.44 -22.41
C GLY A 71 -33.91 18.19 -23.69
N GLY A 72 -33.38 19.40 -23.90
CA GLY A 72 -33.47 20.04 -25.20
C GLY A 72 -32.48 19.43 -26.18
N ASP A 73 -32.97 18.88 -27.31
CA ASP A 73 -32.13 18.48 -28.46
C ASP A 73 -31.46 19.67 -29.15
N TYR A 74 -31.92 20.89 -28.83
CA TYR A 74 -31.44 22.11 -29.44
C TYR A 74 -30.39 22.79 -28.57
N ALA A 75 -29.23 23.03 -29.16
CA ALA A 75 -28.22 23.89 -28.61
C ALA A 75 -28.23 25.22 -29.39
N TYR A 76 -28.15 26.33 -28.67
CA TYR A 76 -28.26 27.68 -29.23
C TYR A 76 -26.93 28.41 -29.03
N PRO A 77 -26.46 29.20 -30.00
CA PRO A 77 -25.31 30.08 -29.80
C PRO A 77 -25.51 30.96 -28.55
N CYS A 78 -24.50 31.07 -27.68
CA CYS A 78 -24.60 31.89 -26.47
C CYS A 78 -24.93 33.35 -26.81
N SER A 79 -24.46 33.86 -27.95
CA SER A 79 -24.79 35.20 -28.44
C SER A 79 -26.29 35.42 -28.68
N GLU A 80 -27.04 34.38 -29.03
CA GLU A 80 -28.49 34.48 -29.25
C GLU A 80 -29.26 34.50 -27.92
N ILE A 81 -28.77 33.79 -26.90
CA ILE A 81 -29.42 33.72 -25.58
C ILE A 81 -29.07 34.92 -24.70
N LEU A 82 -27.81 35.37 -24.72
CA LEU A 82 -27.33 36.45 -23.84
C LEU A 82 -27.62 37.85 -24.41
N GLY A 83 -27.91 37.95 -25.70
CA GLY A 83 -28.03 39.24 -26.39
C GLY A 83 -26.71 40.02 -26.41
N ASN A 84 -26.80 41.32 -26.71
CA ASN A 84 -25.62 42.18 -26.85
C ASN A 84 -24.95 42.57 -25.51
N ASP A 85 -25.55 42.24 -24.35
CA ASP A 85 -25.08 42.67 -23.03
C ASP A 85 -24.66 41.48 -22.14
N ALA A 86 -23.65 40.74 -22.60
CA ALA A 86 -23.08 39.61 -21.88
C ALA A 86 -22.36 39.99 -20.56
N SER A 87 -22.27 41.28 -20.23
CA SER A 87 -21.58 41.77 -19.03
C SER A 87 -22.40 41.59 -17.74
N HIS A 88 -23.70 41.33 -17.85
CA HIS A 88 -24.64 41.21 -16.73
C HIS A 88 -25.30 39.83 -16.59
N THR A 89 -24.82 38.82 -17.30
CA THR A 89 -25.38 37.48 -17.26
C THR A 89 -25.17 36.83 -15.89
N ASP A 90 -26.24 36.29 -15.29
CA ASP A 90 -26.14 35.40 -14.13
C ASP A 90 -25.60 34.04 -14.58
N TRP A 91 -24.42 33.69 -14.07
CA TRP A 91 -23.73 32.44 -14.38
C TRP A 91 -23.92 31.36 -13.31
N SER A 92 -24.63 31.66 -12.21
CA SER A 92 -24.80 30.75 -11.08
C SER A 92 -25.57 29.47 -11.41
N ASP A 93 -26.24 29.42 -12.56
CA ASP A 93 -26.98 28.29 -13.13
C ASP A 93 -26.28 27.63 -14.34
N LYS A 94 -25.06 28.07 -14.69
CA LYS A 94 -24.30 27.61 -15.86
C LYS A 94 -23.25 26.57 -15.46
N TYR A 95 -23.18 25.49 -16.23
CA TYR A 95 -22.29 24.37 -15.97
C TYR A 95 -21.51 23.97 -17.23
N ALA A 96 -20.28 23.51 -17.04
CA ALA A 96 -19.55 22.80 -18.08
C ALA A 96 -19.68 21.29 -17.87
N LEU A 97 -19.75 20.53 -18.97
CA LEU A 97 -19.59 19.08 -18.89
C LEU A 97 -18.10 18.78 -18.63
N SER A 98 -17.80 18.21 -17.46
CA SER A 98 -16.47 17.69 -17.13
C SER A 98 -16.22 16.38 -17.86
N SER A 99 -17.14 15.43 -17.65
CA SER A 99 -17.17 14.18 -18.38
C SER A 99 -18.60 13.67 -18.55
N SER A 100 -18.80 12.82 -19.56
CA SER A 100 -20.00 11.99 -19.69
C SER A 100 -19.59 10.54 -19.63
N ILE A 101 -20.20 9.76 -18.74
CA ILE A 101 -19.90 8.32 -18.62
C ILE A 101 -21.13 7.53 -19.03
N GLN A 102 -20.98 6.69 -20.05
CA GLN A 102 -21.97 5.67 -20.42
C GLN A 102 -21.41 4.29 -20.05
N PHE A 103 -22.20 3.46 -19.37
CA PHE A 103 -21.79 2.10 -19.02
C PHE A 103 -22.28 1.10 -20.04
N HIS A 104 -21.40 0.19 -20.45
CA HIS A 104 -21.69 -0.91 -21.36
C HIS A 104 -21.45 -2.24 -20.65
N GLN A 105 -22.41 -3.15 -20.70
CA GLN A 105 -22.26 -4.52 -20.20
C GLN A 105 -21.92 -5.46 -21.35
N THR A 106 -20.77 -6.09 -21.28
CA THR A 106 -20.31 -7.06 -22.27
C THR A 106 -19.71 -8.28 -21.58
N PHE A 107 -19.27 -9.28 -22.33
CA PHE A 107 -18.55 -10.42 -21.76
C PHE A 107 -17.23 -10.63 -22.49
N SER A 108 -16.23 -11.04 -21.71
CA SER A 108 -14.90 -11.42 -22.19
C SER A 108 -14.62 -12.88 -21.81
N ASP A 109 -13.61 -13.48 -22.44
CA ASP A 109 -13.08 -14.76 -21.97
C ASP A 109 -12.66 -14.60 -20.49
N ALA A 110 -13.19 -15.44 -19.61
CA ALA A 110 -12.89 -15.42 -18.19
C ALA A 110 -11.40 -15.64 -17.89
N ALA A 111 -10.64 -16.21 -18.83
CA ALA A 111 -9.19 -16.34 -18.75
C ALA A 111 -8.46 -15.02 -19.05
N ILE A 112 -9.05 -14.13 -19.85
CA ILE A 112 -8.49 -12.84 -20.27
C ILE A 112 -9.28 -11.73 -19.57
N ARG A 113 -9.05 -11.60 -18.26
CA ARG A 113 -9.70 -10.62 -17.38
C ARG A 113 -9.21 -9.18 -17.54
N ASP A 114 -8.35 -8.88 -18.51
CA ASP A 114 -7.90 -7.50 -18.72
C ASP A 114 -9.01 -6.60 -19.32
N GLY A 115 -10.04 -7.19 -19.94
CA GLY A 115 -11.15 -6.44 -20.52
C GLY A 115 -10.76 -5.58 -21.74
N LEU A 116 -9.54 -5.74 -22.29
CA LEU A 116 -9.10 -4.97 -23.46
C LEU A 116 -9.88 -5.37 -24.71
N GLU A 117 -10.11 -6.66 -24.92
CA GLU A 117 -10.91 -7.14 -26.06
C GLU A 117 -12.35 -6.61 -25.98
N ALA A 118 -12.96 -6.71 -24.80
CA ALA A 118 -14.27 -6.14 -24.51
C ALA A 118 -14.30 -4.62 -24.80
N ALA A 119 -13.30 -3.87 -24.31
CA ALA A 119 -13.18 -2.44 -24.56
C ALA A 119 -13.00 -2.12 -26.06
N MET A 120 -12.24 -2.93 -26.80
CA MET A 120 -12.05 -2.78 -28.25
C MET A 120 -13.32 -3.09 -29.05
N ASN A 121 -14.12 -4.06 -28.62
CA ASN A 121 -15.41 -4.37 -29.24
C ASN A 121 -16.40 -3.22 -29.01
N VAL A 122 -16.49 -2.71 -27.78
CA VAL A 122 -17.27 -1.49 -27.48
C VAL A 122 -16.74 -0.30 -28.28
N ALA A 123 -15.42 -0.12 -28.40
CA ALA A 123 -14.85 0.94 -29.21
C ALA A 123 -15.30 0.86 -30.67
N ARG A 124 -15.33 -0.34 -31.27
CA ARG A 124 -15.82 -0.57 -32.64
C ARG A 124 -17.30 -0.21 -32.81
N VAL A 125 -18.14 -0.63 -31.86
CA VAL A 125 -19.58 -0.36 -31.90
C VAL A 125 -19.86 1.14 -31.71
N VAL A 126 -19.21 1.77 -30.71
CA VAL A 126 -19.36 3.20 -30.40
C VAL A 126 -18.73 4.11 -31.46
N SER A 127 -17.73 3.61 -32.19
CA SER A 127 -17.15 4.26 -33.36
C SER A 127 -18.01 4.16 -34.63
N GLY A 128 -19.05 3.32 -34.64
CA GLY A 128 -19.91 3.13 -35.81
C GLY A 128 -20.85 4.31 -36.10
N PRO A 129 -21.60 4.25 -37.22
CA PRO A 129 -22.69 5.20 -37.50
C PRO A 129 -23.71 5.21 -36.35
N HIS A 130 -24.46 6.31 -36.18
CA HIS A 130 -25.48 6.48 -35.13
C HIS A 130 -26.26 5.19 -34.82
N LEU A 131 -25.89 4.53 -33.73
CA LEU A 131 -26.69 3.49 -33.10
C LEU A 131 -27.31 4.09 -31.84
N THR A 132 -28.63 3.96 -31.71
CA THR A 132 -29.34 4.11 -30.45
C THR A 132 -28.73 3.18 -29.39
N THR A 133 -29.01 3.45 -28.12
CA THR A 133 -28.54 2.60 -27.02
C THR A 133 -28.92 1.13 -27.22
N GLU A 134 -30.14 0.86 -27.73
CA GLU A 134 -30.62 -0.49 -28.03
C GLU A 134 -29.84 -1.14 -29.19
N GLU A 135 -29.61 -0.40 -30.28
CA GLU A 135 -28.84 -0.90 -31.43
C GLU A 135 -27.37 -1.17 -31.07
N LYS A 136 -26.77 -0.40 -30.14
CA LYS A 136 -25.43 -0.70 -29.61
C LYS A 136 -25.41 -2.02 -28.84
N ALA A 137 -26.40 -2.25 -27.98
CA ALA A 137 -26.51 -3.47 -27.18
C ALA A 137 -26.71 -4.71 -28.07
N GLU A 138 -27.49 -4.58 -29.14
CA GLU A 138 -27.69 -5.63 -30.15
C GLU A 138 -26.39 -5.94 -30.90
N ALA A 139 -25.70 -4.91 -31.41
CA ALA A 139 -24.44 -5.07 -32.13
C ALA A 139 -23.33 -5.71 -31.26
N LEU A 140 -23.25 -5.36 -29.97
CA LEU A 140 -22.34 -6.00 -29.01
C LEU A 140 -22.68 -7.47 -28.79
N SER A 141 -23.98 -7.79 -28.71
CA SER A 141 -24.44 -9.16 -28.55
C SER A 141 -24.08 -10.02 -29.78
N GLU A 142 -24.25 -9.50 -30.99
CA GLU A 142 -23.94 -10.24 -32.23
C GLU A 142 -22.46 -10.56 -32.41
N GLN A 143 -21.55 -9.65 -32.05
CA GLN A 143 -20.12 -9.86 -32.21
C GLN A 143 -19.58 -10.98 -31.31
N MET A 144 -20.23 -11.23 -30.16
CA MET A 144 -19.77 -12.19 -29.16
C MET A 144 -20.22 -13.64 -29.41
N VAL A 145 -21.25 -13.87 -30.23
CA VAL A 145 -21.89 -15.19 -30.45
C VAL A 145 -20.98 -16.25 -31.11
N ARG A 146 -19.73 -15.93 -31.42
CA ARG A 146 -18.82 -16.85 -32.13
C ARG A 146 -18.13 -17.92 -31.26
N HIS A 147 -18.31 -17.95 -29.93
CA HIS A 147 -17.69 -18.94 -29.05
C HIS A 147 -18.72 -19.70 -28.19
N ILE A 148 -19.04 -20.95 -28.57
CA ILE A 148 -20.04 -21.84 -27.92
C ILE A 148 -19.80 -22.03 -26.40
N ALA A 149 -18.58 -21.85 -25.91
CA ALA A 149 -18.27 -21.98 -24.47
C ALA A 149 -18.83 -20.82 -23.61
N LEU A 150 -19.22 -19.68 -24.21
CA LEU A 150 -19.62 -18.47 -23.48
C LEU A 150 -21.06 -18.52 -22.95
N ASP A 151 -21.99 -19.27 -23.56
CA ASP A 151 -23.41 -19.24 -23.18
C ASP A 151 -23.66 -19.81 -21.76
N HIS A 152 -22.93 -20.86 -21.40
CA HIS A 152 -22.98 -21.43 -20.05
C HIS A 152 -22.33 -20.53 -19.00
N LEU A 153 -21.24 -19.84 -19.34
CA LEU A 153 -20.59 -18.88 -18.43
C LEU A 153 -21.48 -17.64 -18.24
N ARG A 154 -22.08 -17.14 -19.33
CA ARG A 154 -22.99 -15.99 -19.34
C ARG A 154 -24.22 -16.23 -18.48
N SER A 155 -24.86 -17.39 -18.60
CA SER A 155 -26.01 -17.75 -17.73
C SER A 155 -25.63 -17.89 -16.25
N ALA A 156 -24.36 -18.13 -15.95
CA ALA A 156 -23.82 -18.11 -14.60
C ALA A 156 -23.25 -16.73 -14.17
N GLY A 157 -23.34 -15.69 -15.02
CA GLY A 157 -22.75 -14.37 -14.77
C GLY A 157 -21.21 -14.33 -14.81
N LEU A 158 -20.56 -15.40 -15.25
CA LEU A 158 -19.11 -15.50 -15.37
C LEU A 158 -18.64 -14.83 -16.67
N GLY A 159 -17.59 -14.01 -16.56
CA GLY A 159 -17.01 -13.28 -17.69
C GLY A 159 -17.68 -11.94 -18.01
N ALA A 160 -18.66 -11.49 -17.21
CA ALA A 160 -19.24 -10.16 -17.35
C ALA A 160 -18.17 -9.08 -17.11
N VAL A 161 -18.09 -8.13 -18.03
CA VAL A 161 -17.20 -6.97 -17.97
C VAL A 161 -18.04 -5.72 -18.19
N THR A 162 -17.91 -4.77 -17.28
CA THR A 162 -18.47 -3.43 -17.46
C THR A 162 -17.41 -2.54 -18.11
N ILE A 163 -17.75 -1.88 -19.22
CA ILE A 163 -16.92 -0.85 -19.86
C ILE A 163 -17.54 0.51 -19.59
N ALA A 164 -16.77 1.42 -19.02
CA ALA A 164 -17.16 2.83 -18.91
C ALA A 164 -16.65 3.60 -20.15
N GLU A 165 -17.57 4.06 -20.99
CA GLU A 165 -17.33 5.01 -22.07
C GLU A 165 -17.29 6.42 -21.48
N CYS A 166 -16.08 6.93 -21.21
CA CYS A 166 -15.87 8.23 -20.59
C CYS A 166 -15.48 9.28 -21.63
N GLY A 167 -16.44 10.10 -22.05
CA GLY A 167 -16.19 11.27 -22.89
C GLY A 167 -15.67 12.45 -22.08
N VAL A 168 -14.46 12.91 -22.36
CA VAL A 168 -13.84 14.06 -21.69
C VAL A 168 -13.39 15.07 -22.72
N GLY A 169 -13.73 16.32 -22.47
CA GLY A 169 -13.27 17.46 -23.26
C GLY A 169 -11.76 17.61 -23.22
N LEU A 170 -11.11 17.70 -24.39
CA LEU A 170 -9.71 18.13 -24.49
C LEU A 170 -9.59 19.67 -24.54
N ARG A 171 -10.72 20.40 -24.36
CA ARG A 171 -10.73 21.77 -23.82
C ARG A 171 -9.64 21.83 -22.77
N ILE A 172 -8.65 22.68 -23.01
CA ILE A 172 -7.35 22.69 -22.34
C ILE A 172 -7.45 22.54 -20.80
N ALA A 173 -7.54 21.29 -20.32
CA ALA A 173 -7.42 20.90 -18.93
C ALA A 173 -5.93 20.98 -18.59
N GLY A 174 -5.49 22.21 -18.31
CA GLY A 174 -4.16 22.51 -17.81
C GLY A 174 -4.19 22.40 -16.29
N GLY A 175 -3.41 21.48 -15.74
CA GLY A 175 -3.27 21.30 -14.30
C GLY A 175 -3.91 20.02 -13.80
N THR A 176 -3.07 19.11 -13.31
CA THR A 176 -3.43 17.95 -12.49
C THR A 176 -4.43 18.32 -11.39
N LEU A 177 -5.42 17.45 -11.14
CA LEU A 177 -6.18 17.38 -9.88
C LEU A 177 -5.21 17.16 -8.71
N GLY A 178 -4.60 18.24 -8.22
CA GLY A 178 -3.89 18.30 -6.96
C GLY A 178 -4.89 18.59 -5.86
N SER A 179 -4.98 17.70 -4.88
CA SER A 179 -5.82 17.79 -3.70
C SER A 179 -5.74 19.16 -3.01
N ALA A 180 -6.81 19.95 -3.08
CA ALA A 180 -7.10 21.01 -2.12
C ALA A 180 -8.60 20.94 -1.79
N GLY A 181 -8.93 20.21 -0.72
CA GLY A 181 -10.17 20.46 -0.01
C GLY A 181 -10.12 21.84 0.66
N PRO A 182 -11.25 22.39 1.13
CA PRO A 182 -11.40 23.78 1.58
C PRO A 182 -10.69 24.16 2.90
N PHE A 183 -9.60 23.49 3.30
CA PHE A 183 -8.87 23.77 4.54
C PHE A 183 -7.35 23.62 4.40
N THR A 184 -6.66 24.63 3.87
CA THR A 184 -5.22 24.82 4.11
C THR A 184 -4.88 26.32 4.18
N PHE A 185 -4.64 26.81 5.41
CA PHE A 185 -4.07 28.13 5.70
C PHE A 185 -2.55 28.01 5.93
N GLY A 186 -1.78 28.87 5.25
CA GLY A 186 -0.57 29.55 5.77
C GLY A 186 0.76 28.81 5.90
N GLY A 187 1.82 29.38 5.32
CA GLY A 187 3.21 29.10 5.73
C GLY A 187 4.27 29.42 4.66
N ALA A 188 5.24 30.29 4.97
CA ALA A 188 6.08 31.03 4.01
C ALA A 188 7.39 30.34 3.54
N ARG A 189 7.82 30.81 2.35
CA ARG A 189 9.17 31.18 1.82
C ARG A 189 10.45 30.34 2.04
N GLU A 190 11.17 30.29 0.92
CA GLU A 190 12.63 30.23 0.68
C GLU A 190 13.37 28.89 0.82
N ASN A 191 13.75 28.31 -0.32
CA ASN A 191 15.07 27.70 -0.50
C ASN A 191 15.48 27.64 -1.99
N THR A 192 16.63 28.22 -2.26
CA THR A 192 17.33 28.34 -3.55
C THR A 192 18.23 27.12 -3.79
N ALA A 193 17.87 26.27 -4.74
CA ALA A 193 18.78 25.36 -5.45
C ALA A 193 18.11 24.94 -6.75
N GLU A 194 18.66 25.36 -7.89
CA GLU A 194 18.08 25.15 -9.24
C GLU A 194 17.93 23.67 -9.60
N PRO A 195 16.69 23.19 -9.84
CA PRO A 195 16.42 21.93 -10.52
C PRO A 195 16.15 22.15 -12.02
N LEU A 196 16.44 21.13 -12.82
CA LEU A 196 16.29 21.12 -14.29
C LEU A 196 14.82 21.33 -14.73
N GLU A 197 14.64 22.16 -15.76
CA GLU A 197 13.40 22.82 -16.28
C GLU A 197 12.15 21.96 -16.63
N ALA A 198 12.03 20.68 -16.24
CA ALA A 198 10.96 19.81 -16.74
C ALA A 198 9.78 19.52 -15.80
N ASP A 199 9.90 19.69 -14.47
CA ASP A 199 8.91 19.12 -13.53
C ASP A 199 8.32 20.08 -12.47
N GLU A 200 8.62 21.38 -12.51
CA GLU A 200 7.95 22.37 -11.64
C GLU A 200 7.07 23.33 -12.43
N VAL A 201 5.84 22.91 -12.63
CA VAL A 201 4.77 23.78 -13.09
C VAL A 201 3.94 24.17 -11.85
N TYR A 202 4.04 25.43 -11.42
CA TYR A 202 3.26 26.02 -10.32
C TYR A 202 1.77 25.63 -10.42
N PRO A 203 1.20 24.90 -9.44
CA PRO A 203 -0.22 24.47 -9.46
C PRO A 203 -1.20 25.64 -9.60
N ASP A 204 -0.87 26.77 -8.99
CA ASP A 204 -1.69 27.97 -8.85
C ASP A 204 -1.59 28.95 -10.04
N GLN A 205 -0.64 28.73 -10.97
CA GLN A 205 -0.55 29.47 -12.23
C GLN A 205 -0.93 28.65 -13.46
N VAL A 206 -0.89 27.31 -13.39
CA VAL A 206 -1.34 26.42 -14.49
C VAL A 206 -2.78 25.92 -14.36
N ALA A 207 -3.40 26.13 -13.19
CA ALA A 207 -4.86 26.10 -13.03
C ALA A 207 -5.61 27.18 -13.83
N ARG A 208 -4.93 27.99 -14.66
CA ARG A 208 -5.52 29.12 -15.39
C ARG A 208 -5.61 28.76 -16.87
N TRP A 209 -6.84 28.47 -17.30
CA TRP A 209 -7.16 27.76 -18.53
C TRP A 209 -6.77 28.58 -19.75
N SER A 210 -6.08 27.96 -20.72
CA SER A 210 -5.88 28.55 -22.04
C SER A 210 -6.91 27.97 -23.00
N TRP A 211 -8.12 28.52 -23.03
CA TRP A 211 -9.06 28.34 -24.13
C TRP A 211 -8.39 28.82 -25.42
N ARG A 212 -7.80 27.91 -26.19
CA ARG A 212 -7.30 28.21 -27.53
C ARG A 212 -8.22 27.53 -28.52
N PHE A 213 -8.93 28.34 -29.30
CA PHE A 213 -9.45 27.91 -30.59
C PHE A 213 -8.28 27.34 -31.40
N PHE A 214 -8.37 26.07 -31.78
CA PHE A 214 -7.47 25.50 -32.77
C PHE A 214 -8.11 25.72 -34.14
N PRO A 215 -7.51 26.57 -35.00
CA PRO A 215 -7.89 26.60 -36.40
C PRO A 215 -7.96 25.18 -36.96
N PRO A 216 -8.92 24.86 -37.85
CA PRO A 216 -9.03 23.54 -38.48
C PRO A 216 -7.73 23.02 -39.12
N ASP A 217 -6.82 23.94 -39.47
CA ASP A 217 -5.54 23.75 -40.14
C ASP A 217 -4.31 23.84 -39.19
N ALA A 218 -4.51 24.01 -37.88
CA ALA A 218 -3.39 24.12 -36.94
C ALA A 218 -2.63 22.79 -36.78
N VAL A 219 -1.30 22.84 -36.94
CA VAL A 219 -0.42 21.71 -36.60
C VAL A 219 -0.43 21.52 -35.09
N ILE A 220 -1.01 20.42 -34.63
CA ILE A 220 -1.09 20.10 -33.19
C ILE A 220 0.22 19.44 -32.75
N ASP A 221 0.89 20.01 -31.74
CA ASP A 221 2.06 19.41 -31.11
C ASP A 221 1.69 18.04 -30.49
N PRO A 222 2.28 16.93 -30.96
CA PRO A 222 1.99 15.60 -30.44
C PRO A 222 2.24 15.45 -28.94
N LEU A 223 3.27 16.13 -28.40
CA LEU A 223 3.59 16.07 -26.97
C LEU A 223 2.51 16.77 -26.13
N LEU A 224 1.96 17.86 -26.66
CA LEU A 224 0.82 18.53 -26.04
C LEU A 224 -0.40 17.62 -26.02
N VAL A 225 -0.74 16.94 -27.13
CA VAL A 225 -1.86 15.99 -27.19
C VAL A 225 -1.69 14.86 -26.17
N GLU A 226 -0.50 14.28 -26.07
CA GLU A 226 -0.23 13.22 -25.09
C GLU A 226 -0.45 13.70 -23.65
N ARG A 227 0.08 14.87 -23.30
CA ARG A 227 -0.14 15.47 -21.96
C ARG A 227 -1.63 15.72 -21.70
N ARG A 228 -2.38 16.17 -22.70
CA ARG A 228 -3.83 16.42 -22.59
C ARG A 228 -4.62 15.13 -22.40
N LEU A 229 -4.29 14.08 -23.15
CA LEU A 229 -4.88 12.75 -22.98
C LEU A 229 -4.63 12.20 -21.56
N ARG A 230 -3.41 12.37 -21.01
CA ARG A 230 -3.09 11.99 -19.63
C ARG A 230 -3.89 12.76 -18.58
N ASN A 231 -4.19 14.03 -18.81
CA ASN A 231 -5.06 14.78 -17.91
C ASN A 231 -6.52 14.37 -18.06
N ALA A 232 -6.99 14.18 -19.29
CA ALA A 232 -8.37 13.80 -19.58
C ALA A 232 -8.71 12.42 -19.02
N ILE A 233 -7.80 11.44 -19.11
CA ILE A 233 -8.03 10.12 -18.47
C ILE A 233 -8.06 10.23 -16.94
N ALA A 234 -7.29 11.15 -16.33
CA ALA A 234 -7.34 11.37 -14.89
C ALA A 234 -8.69 11.95 -14.43
N VAL A 235 -9.29 12.84 -15.23
CA VAL A 235 -10.67 13.34 -15.04
C VAL A 235 -11.67 12.19 -15.17
N ALA A 236 -11.60 11.42 -16.25
CA ALA A 236 -12.47 10.26 -16.47
C ALA A 236 -12.44 9.28 -15.30
N ILE A 237 -11.23 8.92 -14.82
CA ILE A 237 -11.06 8.05 -13.66
C ILE A 237 -11.65 8.70 -12.40
N THR A 238 -11.44 9.99 -12.17
CA THR A 238 -11.97 10.67 -10.98
C THR A 238 -13.50 10.61 -10.91
N ASP A 239 -14.17 10.90 -12.02
CA ASP A 239 -15.63 10.87 -12.12
C ASP A 239 -16.15 9.43 -12.00
N LEU A 240 -15.50 8.47 -12.67
CA LEU A 240 -15.81 7.05 -12.55
C LEU A 240 -15.69 6.55 -11.10
N ARG A 241 -14.66 6.96 -10.37
CA ARG A 241 -14.48 6.61 -8.95
C ARG A 241 -15.58 7.19 -8.07
N SER A 242 -16.09 8.37 -8.41
CA SER A 242 -17.23 8.97 -7.72
C SER A 242 -18.47 8.09 -7.86
N ILE A 243 -18.76 7.64 -9.08
CA ILE A 243 -19.87 6.71 -9.37
C ILE A 243 -19.67 5.39 -8.64
N GLN A 244 -18.49 4.77 -8.73
CA GLN A 244 -18.19 3.52 -8.03
C GLN A 244 -18.38 3.64 -6.51
N ARG A 245 -17.97 4.76 -5.90
CA ARG A 245 -18.20 5.01 -4.47
C ARG A 245 -19.68 5.15 -4.13
N ALA A 246 -20.45 5.83 -4.98
CA ALA A 246 -21.90 5.94 -4.81
C ALA A 246 -22.58 4.57 -4.91
N THR A 247 -22.19 3.76 -5.89
CA THR A 247 -22.63 2.37 -6.04
C THR A 247 -22.31 1.54 -4.80
N VAL A 248 -21.06 1.58 -4.30
CA VAL A 248 -20.67 0.86 -3.07
C VAL A 248 -21.46 1.33 -1.86
N ALA A 249 -21.69 2.64 -1.72
CA ALA A 249 -22.47 3.19 -0.62
C ALA A 249 -23.93 2.72 -0.65
N PHE A 250 -24.49 2.54 -1.84
CA PHE A 250 -25.86 2.06 -2.06
C PHE A 250 -25.97 0.53 -1.92
N GLN A 251 -25.19 -0.22 -2.68
CA GLN A 251 -25.26 -1.69 -2.76
C GLN A 251 -24.60 -2.41 -1.58
N ARG A 252 -23.62 -1.76 -0.91
CA ARG A 252 -22.80 -2.34 0.17
C ARG A 252 -21.97 -3.56 -0.26
N GLU A 253 -21.79 -3.75 -1.55
CA GLU A 253 -20.92 -4.79 -2.09
C GLU A 253 -19.48 -4.28 -2.18
N PRO A 254 -18.47 -5.14 -1.93
CA PRO A 254 -17.08 -4.78 -2.17
C PRO A 254 -16.86 -4.50 -3.66
N THR A 255 -16.41 -3.29 -4.00
CA THR A 255 -16.05 -2.91 -5.38
C THR A 255 -14.66 -2.30 -5.40
N ILE A 256 -13.82 -2.82 -6.29
CA ILE A 256 -12.51 -2.31 -6.62
C ILE A 256 -12.67 -0.97 -7.33
N ILE A 257 -12.26 0.09 -6.64
CA ILE A 257 -12.25 1.45 -7.19
C ILE A 257 -11.17 1.57 -8.27
N SER A 258 -11.53 2.09 -9.45
CA SER A 258 -10.61 2.22 -10.58
C SER A 258 -9.47 3.21 -10.30
N SER A 259 -8.29 2.90 -10.81
CA SER A 259 -7.08 3.74 -10.80
C SER A 259 -6.32 3.53 -12.11
N ILE A 260 -5.43 4.47 -12.47
CA ILE A 260 -4.69 4.36 -13.73
C ILE A 260 -3.78 3.13 -13.76
N GLU A 261 -3.24 2.73 -12.61
CA GLU A 261 -2.41 1.52 -12.46
C GLU A 261 -3.20 0.21 -12.59
N ARG A 262 -4.53 0.26 -12.39
CA ARG A 262 -5.43 -0.90 -12.55
C ARG A 262 -5.98 -1.04 -13.97
N LEU A 263 -5.81 -0.03 -14.81
CA LEU A 263 -6.23 -0.11 -16.21
C LEU A 263 -5.30 -1.07 -16.98
N PRO A 264 -5.80 -1.69 -18.06
CA PRO A 264 -4.95 -2.48 -18.95
C PRO A 264 -3.86 -1.61 -19.56
N LEU A 265 -2.76 -2.24 -20.01
CA LEU A 265 -1.62 -1.54 -20.62
C LEU A 265 -2.04 -0.61 -21.77
N PHE A 266 -3.07 -1.02 -22.52
CA PHE A 266 -3.67 -0.20 -23.57
C PHE A 266 -5.11 0.12 -23.22
N VAL A 267 -5.51 1.37 -23.40
CA VAL A 267 -6.90 1.82 -23.31
C VAL A 267 -7.31 2.37 -24.67
N PRO A 268 -8.40 1.88 -25.28
CA PRO A 268 -8.92 2.47 -26.49
C PRO A 268 -9.40 3.90 -26.21
N VAL A 269 -8.98 4.84 -27.06
CA VAL A 269 -9.41 6.23 -27.00
C VAL A 269 -9.90 6.67 -28.38
N ILE A 270 -11.10 7.22 -28.42
CA ILE A 270 -11.68 7.78 -29.64
C ILE A 270 -11.51 9.30 -29.59
N LEU A 271 -10.91 9.87 -30.63
CA LEU A 271 -10.75 11.32 -30.77
C LEU A 271 -11.73 11.83 -31.83
N ARG A 272 -12.60 12.77 -31.45
CA ARG A 272 -13.58 13.39 -32.37
C ARG A 272 -13.96 14.78 -31.91
N ARG A 273 -14.43 15.63 -32.81
CA ARG A 273 -15.03 16.92 -32.42
C ARG A 273 -16.41 16.70 -31.80
N ALA A 274 -16.83 17.57 -30.90
CA ALA A 274 -18.15 17.51 -30.29
C ALA A 274 -19.28 17.54 -31.33
N SER A 275 -19.13 18.35 -32.39
CA SER A 275 -20.05 18.43 -33.53
C SER A 275 -20.12 17.15 -34.37
N GLN A 276 -19.08 16.30 -34.30
CA GLN A 276 -19.02 15.02 -35.00
C GLN A 276 -19.59 13.88 -34.15
N ILE A 277 -19.97 14.12 -32.89
CA ILE A 277 -20.58 13.08 -32.06
C ILE A 277 -21.91 12.71 -32.68
N GLY A 278 -21.92 11.51 -33.27
CA GLY A 278 -23.08 10.98 -33.93
C GLY A 278 -23.02 10.95 -35.45
N ASP A 279 -22.30 11.89 -36.07
CA ASP A 279 -22.29 12.00 -37.53
C ASP A 279 -21.81 10.67 -38.18
N PRO A 280 -22.69 9.94 -38.90
CA PRO A 280 -22.35 8.65 -39.48
C PRO A 280 -21.39 8.77 -40.67
N THR A 281 -21.16 9.98 -41.19
CA THR A 281 -20.27 10.24 -42.32
C THR A 281 -18.81 10.39 -41.89
N VAL A 282 -18.56 10.64 -40.60
CA VAL A 282 -17.24 10.82 -40.03
C VAL A 282 -16.84 9.54 -39.30
N ALA A 283 -16.04 8.69 -39.96
CA ALA A 283 -15.46 7.53 -39.31
C ALA A 283 -14.51 8.00 -38.20
N PRO A 284 -14.79 7.71 -36.91
CA PRO A 284 -13.94 8.18 -35.83
C PRO A 284 -12.72 7.27 -35.69
N GLU A 285 -11.58 7.88 -35.40
CA GLU A 285 -10.31 7.15 -35.26
C GLU A 285 -10.19 6.56 -33.86
N VAL A 286 -10.18 5.22 -33.79
CA VAL A 286 -9.87 4.50 -32.56
C VAL A 286 -8.35 4.43 -32.40
N ASN A 287 -7.84 5.12 -31.38
CA ASN A 287 -6.44 5.14 -31.01
C ASN A 287 -6.22 4.26 -29.77
N LEU A 288 -4.97 3.86 -29.52
CA LEU A 288 -4.59 3.14 -28.30
C LEU A 288 -3.71 4.04 -27.44
N MET A 289 -4.15 4.30 -26.22
CA MET A 289 -3.36 5.00 -25.21
C MET A 289 -2.62 3.99 -24.34
N VAL A 290 -1.30 4.13 -24.27
CA VAL A 290 -0.48 3.35 -23.33
C VAL A 290 -0.68 3.92 -21.92
N THR A 291 -1.27 3.13 -21.03
CA THR A 291 -1.38 3.45 -19.62
C THR A 291 -0.09 3.05 -18.89
N ARG A 292 0.02 3.39 -17.60
CA ARG A 292 1.04 2.82 -16.72
C ARG A 292 0.66 1.42 -16.20
N GLY A 293 -0.22 0.70 -16.91
CA GLY A 293 -0.61 -0.66 -16.58
C GLY A 293 0.62 -1.55 -16.36
N VAL A 294 0.45 -2.59 -15.55
CA VAL A 294 1.54 -3.41 -15.00
C VAL A 294 2.36 -4.07 -16.11
N ILE A 295 3.37 -3.38 -16.66
CA ILE A 295 4.29 -3.96 -17.65
C ILE A 295 4.94 -5.24 -17.07
N GLY A 296 5.17 -5.26 -15.75
CA GLY A 296 5.72 -6.42 -15.05
C GLY A 296 4.85 -7.69 -15.06
N SER A 297 3.57 -7.63 -15.41
CA SER A 297 2.76 -8.86 -15.62
C SER A 297 2.89 -9.41 -17.04
N ILE A 298 3.36 -8.59 -17.98
CA ILE A 298 3.51 -8.93 -19.40
C ILE A 298 4.97 -9.29 -19.72
N VAL A 299 5.92 -8.69 -19.00
CA VAL A 299 7.34 -9.01 -19.14
C VAL A 299 7.62 -10.35 -18.48
N ALA A 300 8.20 -11.28 -19.24
CA ALA A 300 8.66 -12.55 -18.70
C ALA A 300 9.62 -12.28 -17.52
N PRO A 301 9.41 -12.93 -16.36
CA PRO A 301 10.30 -12.74 -15.23
C PRO A 301 11.72 -13.14 -15.62
N GLN A 302 12.71 -12.41 -15.09
CA GLN A 302 14.11 -12.80 -15.27
C GLN A 302 14.32 -14.22 -14.75
N THR A 303 14.98 -15.05 -15.54
CA THR A 303 15.30 -16.42 -15.14
C THR A 303 16.29 -16.38 -13.98
N ILE A 304 15.96 -17.06 -12.88
CA ILE A 304 16.84 -17.15 -11.72
C ILE A 304 18.00 -18.10 -12.06
N SER A 305 19.23 -17.61 -12.01
CA SER A 305 20.42 -18.44 -12.27
C SER A 305 20.66 -19.47 -11.15
N THR A 306 21.47 -20.49 -11.41
CA THR A 306 21.82 -21.49 -10.38
C THR A 306 22.47 -20.85 -9.14
N ASP A 307 23.34 -19.85 -9.32
CA ASP A 307 23.96 -19.13 -8.21
C ASP A 307 22.95 -18.31 -7.41
N MET A 308 21.97 -17.71 -8.10
CA MET A 308 20.86 -17.01 -7.45
C MET A 308 19.94 -17.98 -6.71
N MET A 309 19.77 -19.23 -7.17
CA MET A 309 18.97 -20.24 -6.48
C MET A 309 19.59 -20.65 -5.14
N VAL A 310 20.91 -20.79 -5.07
CA VAL A 310 21.61 -21.03 -3.79
C VAL A 310 21.40 -19.84 -2.85
N SER A 311 21.64 -18.63 -3.35
CA SER A 311 21.42 -17.39 -2.59
C SER A 311 19.97 -17.23 -2.13
N LEU A 312 19.01 -17.63 -2.95
CA LEU A 312 17.58 -17.59 -2.65
C LEU A 312 17.22 -18.60 -1.55
N SER A 313 17.78 -19.82 -1.58
CA SER A 313 17.56 -20.82 -0.54
C SER A 313 18.08 -20.32 0.82
N ASP A 314 19.27 -19.75 0.84
CA ASP A 314 19.87 -19.17 2.05
C ASP A 314 19.05 -17.96 2.55
N THR A 315 18.62 -17.11 1.63
CA THR A 315 17.78 -15.94 1.94
C THR A 315 16.41 -16.37 2.46
N ARG A 316 15.78 -17.38 1.88
CA ARG A 316 14.46 -17.88 2.28
C ARG A 316 14.46 -18.34 3.73
N HIS A 317 15.44 -19.17 4.12
CA HIS A 317 15.53 -19.64 5.50
C HIS A 317 15.67 -18.47 6.49
N ARG A 318 16.38 -17.41 6.08
CA ARG A 318 16.49 -16.17 6.84
C ARG A 318 15.24 -15.31 6.79
N LEU A 319 14.40 -15.36 5.76
CA LEU A 319 13.19 -14.54 5.69
C LEU A 319 12.04 -15.13 6.49
N ASP A 320 11.81 -16.45 6.38
CA ASP A 320 10.64 -17.11 7.00
C ASP A 320 10.62 -16.92 8.54
N ASN A 321 11.79 -16.81 9.19
CA ASN A 321 11.94 -16.59 10.63
C ASN A 321 12.94 -15.47 10.96
N GLY A 322 13.11 -14.53 10.02
CA GLY A 322 14.15 -13.52 10.08
C GLY A 322 13.94 -12.42 11.09
N VAL A 323 15.07 -11.86 11.52
CA VAL A 323 15.10 -10.47 11.98
C VAL A 323 14.82 -9.59 10.77
N PHE A 324 13.93 -8.61 10.88
CA PHE A 324 13.49 -7.68 9.84
C PHE A 324 12.58 -8.26 8.75
N SER A 325 12.08 -9.50 8.88
CA SER A 325 11.19 -10.08 7.87
C SER A 325 9.88 -9.29 7.71
N ALA A 326 9.29 -8.84 8.82
CA ALA A 326 8.09 -8.02 8.82
C ALA A 326 8.28 -6.72 8.01
N HIS A 327 9.43 -6.06 8.15
CA HIS A 327 9.77 -4.88 7.35
C HIS A 327 9.77 -5.20 5.86
N LEU A 328 10.42 -6.30 5.45
CA LEU A 328 10.55 -6.70 4.05
C LEU A 328 9.21 -7.10 3.44
N ASP A 329 8.38 -7.85 4.17
CA ASP A 329 7.05 -8.25 3.71
C ASP A 329 6.15 -7.05 3.51
N LEU A 330 6.07 -6.15 4.51
CA LEU A 330 5.27 -4.93 4.43
C LEU A 330 5.77 -3.99 3.33
N HIS A 331 7.09 -3.88 3.15
CA HIS A 331 7.67 -3.07 2.07
C HIS A 331 7.31 -3.65 0.70
N ARG A 332 7.46 -4.98 0.51
CA ARG A 332 7.06 -5.68 -0.72
C ARG A 332 5.58 -5.48 -1.02
N GLU A 333 4.72 -5.64 -0.02
CA GLU A 333 3.28 -5.44 -0.17
C GLU A 333 2.92 -3.99 -0.48
N ALA A 334 3.63 -3.02 0.10
CA ALA A 334 3.46 -1.61 -0.25
C ALA A 334 3.81 -1.33 -1.71
N MET A 335 4.92 -1.89 -2.19
CA MET A 335 5.31 -1.77 -3.61
C MET A 335 4.27 -2.38 -4.53
N VAL A 336 3.72 -3.55 -4.18
CA VAL A 336 2.62 -4.17 -4.92
C VAL A 336 1.37 -3.28 -4.90
N ALA A 337 1.02 -2.71 -3.75
CA ALA A 337 -0.12 -1.79 -3.63
C ALA A 337 0.05 -0.55 -4.53
N ILE A 338 1.22 0.05 -4.56
CA ILE A 338 1.51 1.27 -5.35
C ILE A 338 1.61 0.95 -6.84
N ASP A 339 2.42 -0.04 -7.22
CA ASP A 339 2.79 -0.27 -8.62
C ASP A 339 1.84 -1.20 -9.37
N ARG A 340 1.17 -2.13 -8.66
CA ARG A 340 0.23 -3.07 -9.30
C ARG A 340 -1.22 -2.71 -9.09
N TYR A 341 -1.55 -2.13 -7.95
CA TYR A 341 -2.93 -1.84 -7.60
C TYR A 341 -3.26 -0.34 -7.60
N GLY A 342 -2.29 0.56 -7.74
CA GLY A 342 -2.52 2.01 -7.65
C GLY A 342 -3.17 2.45 -6.33
N ASP A 343 -3.04 1.65 -5.27
CA ASP A 343 -3.59 1.95 -3.95
C ASP A 343 -2.54 2.70 -3.12
N MET A 344 -2.46 4.00 -3.37
CA MET A 344 -1.49 4.88 -2.70
C MET A 344 -1.75 4.98 -1.19
N ARG A 345 -3.00 4.82 -0.74
CA ARG A 345 -3.35 4.82 0.69
C ARG A 345 -2.77 3.60 1.38
N MET A 346 -3.04 2.42 0.84
CA MET A 346 -2.50 1.17 1.39
C MET A 346 -0.98 1.15 1.30
N GLY A 347 -0.41 1.57 0.17
CA GLY A 347 1.03 1.71 0.00
C GLY A 347 1.69 2.58 1.06
N ALA A 348 1.19 3.81 1.26
CA ALA A 348 1.72 4.73 2.29
C ALA A 348 1.55 4.18 3.71
N LEU A 349 0.43 3.52 4.01
CA LEU A 349 0.19 2.89 5.30
C LEU A 349 1.21 1.78 5.57
N LEU A 350 1.37 0.86 4.62
CA LEU A 350 2.28 -0.28 4.72
C LEU A 350 3.75 0.17 4.77
N LEU A 351 4.15 1.23 4.05
CA LEU A 351 5.49 1.83 4.18
C LEU A 351 5.73 2.42 5.57
N GLY A 352 4.72 3.09 6.14
CA GLY A 352 4.77 3.56 7.52
C GLY A 352 5.00 2.40 8.49
N ILE A 353 4.15 1.38 8.46
CA ILE A 353 4.26 0.20 9.34
C ILE A 353 5.59 -0.52 9.10
N SER A 354 6.02 -0.67 7.85
CA SER A 354 7.30 -1.28 7.47
C SER A 354 8.49 -0.55 8.12
N ALA A 355 8.49 0.78 8.12
CA ALA A 355 9.54 1.57 8.79
C ALA A 355 9.44 1.50 10.32
N GLU A 356 8.23 1.48 10.88
CA GLU A 356 8.01 1.30 12.32
C GLU A 356 8.53 -0.07 12.78
N SER A 357 8.19 -1.14 12.07
CA SER A 357 8.68 -2.51 12.33
C SER A 357 10.20 -2.59 12.22
N LEU A 358 10.81 -1.97 11.20
CA LEU A 358 12.27 -1.93 11.05
C LEU A 358 12.96 -1.29 12.26
N LEU A 359 12.47 -0.12 12.69
CA LEU A 359 13.08 0.63 13.78
C LEU A 359 12.88 -0.07 15.13
N ASP A 360 11.69 -0.59 15.41
CA ASP A 360 11.44 -1.32 16.65
C ASP A 360 12.25 -2.62 16.71
N GLU A 361 12.28 -3.40 15.63
CA GLU A 361 13.09 -4.62 15.58
C GLU A 361 14.59 -4.32 15.68
N LEU A 362 15.06 -3.20 15.13
CA LEU A 362 16.46 -2.80 15.25
C LEU A 362 16.81 -2.50 16.70
N ILE A 363 15.99 -1.74 17.42
CA ILE A 363 16.22 -1.44 18.83
C ILE A 363 16.23 -2.74 19.65
N LEU A 364 15.26 -3.63 19.42
CA LEU A 364 15.19 -4.91 20.12
C LEU A 364 16.41 -5.79 19.83
N HIS A 365 16.87 -5.85 18.58
CA HIS A 365 18.04 -6.65 18.21
C HIS A 365 19.35 -6.09 18.78
N LEU A 366 19.48 -4.75 18.86
CA LEU A 366 20.60 -4.10 19.53
C LEU A 366 20.59 -4.40 21.04
N MET A 367 19.43 -4.33 21.70
CA MET A 367 19.30 -4.69 23.12
C MET A 367 19.61 -6.16 23.39
N TRP A 368 19.20 -7.05 22.48
CA TRP A 368 19.54 -8.46 22.56
C TRP A 368 21.04 -8.69 22.42
N GLU A 369 21.70 -8.03 21.47
CA GLU A 369 23.16 -8.12 21.28
C GLU A 369 23.95 -7.48 22.43
N GLU A 370 23.35 -6.52 23.16
CA GLU A 370 23.83 -5.98 24.45
C GLU A 370 23.64 -6.96 25.63
N ALA A 371 23.13 -8.17 25.39
CA ALA A 371 22.77 -9.15 26.40
C ALA A 371 21.79 -8.62 27.45
N LYS A 372 20.87 -7.72 27.05
CA LYS A 372 19.74 -7.34 27.92
C LYS A 372 18.72 -8.48 27.99
N SER A 373 18.25 -8.79 29.20
CA SER A 373 17.18 -9.79 29.35
C SER A 373 15.87 -9.26 28.76
N PRO A 374 14.97 -10.14 28.28
CA PRO A 374 13.64 -9.76 27.82
C PRO A 374 12.87 -8.89 28.83
N GLU A 375 12.97 -9.20 30.12
CA GLU A 375 12.25 -8.48 31.19
C GLU A 375 12.84 -7.11 31.47
N HIS A 376 14.16 -6.96 31.34
CA HIS A 376 14.82 -5.67 31.47
C HIS A 376 14.45 -4.77 30.28
N ALA A 377 14.58 -5.30 29.05
CA ALA A 377 14.18 -4.59 27.84
C ALA A 377 12.68 -4.23 27.84
N ALA A 378 11.80 -5.09 28.36
CA ALA A 378 10.36 -4.82 28.46
C ALA A 378 10.05 -3.67 29.42
N ARG A 379 10.77 -3.58 30.54
CA ARG A 379 10.63 -2.50 31.54
C ARG A 379 11.13 -1.15 31.04
N GLU A 380 12.21 -1.14 30.29
CA GLU A 380 12.77 0.09 29.71
C GLU A 380 12.06 0.55 28.43
N TRP A 381 11.15 -0.26 27.88
CA TRP A 381 10.50 0.04 26.62
C TRP A 381 9.59 1.27 26.70
N MET A 382 10.06 2.39 26.15
CA MET A 382 9.31 3.64 26.08
C MET A 382 8.11 3.54 25.12
N ARG A 383 7.02 4.24 25.49
CA ARG A 383 5.85 4.41 24.62
C ARG A 383 6.12 5.43 23.53
N GLY A 384 5.61 5.16 22.33
CA GLY A 384 5.78 6.01 21.14
C GLY A 384 7.12 5.77 20.43
N LEU A 385 7.06 5.58 19.11
CA LEU A 385 8.25 5.28 18.31
C LEU A 385 9.22 6.45 18.24
N ASP A 386 8.74 7.68 18.04
CA ASP A 386 9.59 8.87 17.95
C ASP A 386 10.45 9.07 19.21
N ALA A 387 9.87 8.82 20.38
CA ALA A 387 10.58 8.90 21.65
C ALA A 387 11.70 7.85 21.70
N ARG A 388 11.40 6.60 21.32
CA ARG A 388 12.40 5.51 21.26
C ARG A 388 13.52 5.81 20.28
N VAL A 389 13.20 6.25 19.06
CA VAL A 389 14.19 6.60 18.04
C VAL A 389 15.13 7.70 18.52
N ARG A 390 14.63 8.72 19.22
CA ARG A 390 15.47 9.83 19.74
C ARG A 390 16.31 9.48 20.95
N SER A 391 15.92 8.48 21.74
CA SER A 391 16.56 8.16 23.02
C SER A 391 17.49 6.95 22.92
N GLU A 392 17.07 5.91 22.20
CA GLU A 392 17.76 4.61 22.17
C GLU A 392 18.81 4.52 21.06
N LEU A 393 18.54 5.09 19.89
CA LEU A 393 19.40 4.91 18.71
C LEU A 393 20.64 5.83 18.68
N PRO A 394 20.61 7.10 19.11
CA PRO A 394 21.81 7.96 19.08
C PRO A 394 22.94 7.44 19.97
N SER A 395 22.60 6.93 21.16
CA SER A 395 23.58 6.40 22.12
C SER A 395 24.22 5.10 21.63
N ARG A 396 23.50 4.29 20.84
CA ARG A 396 23.98 3.01 20.30
C ARG A 396 24.69 3.14 18.98
N LEU A 397 24.08 3.83 18.03
CA LEU A 397 24.54 3.89 16.64
C LEU A 397 25.30 5.18 16.31
N GLY A 398 25.25 6.20 17.17
CA GLY A 398 25.83 7.51 16.90
C GLY A 398 25.23 8.21 15.67
N GLY A 399 25.82 9.32 15.25
CA GLY A 399 25.39 10.07 14.05
C GLY A 399 24.21 11.04 14.29
N PRO A 400 23.72 11.70 13.24
CA PRO A 400 22.65 12.70 13.35
C PRO A 400 21.25 12.06 13.35
N TRP A 401 20.47 12.31 14.41
CA TRP A 401 19.10 11.79 14.61
C TRP A 401 18.04 12.90 14.63
N ASP A 402 18.33 14.03 14.00
CA ASP A 402 17.45 15.19 13.97
C ASP A 402 16.33 15.00 12.94
N MET A 403 15.09 14.81 13.42
CA MET A 403 13.88 14.63 12.60
C MET A 403 13.44 15.91 11.86
N THR A 404 13.97 17.08 12.25
CA THR A 404 13.60 18.37 11.64
C THR A 404 14.45 18.69 10.40
N ARG A 405 15.64 18.09 10.30
CA ARG A 405 16.56 18.31 9.18
C ARG A 405 16.27 17.36 8.03
N ARG A 406 16.61 17.74 6.79
CA ARG A 406 16.55 16.84 5.61
C ARG A 406 17.68 15.78 5.59
N ASN A 407 17.96 15.14 6.71
CA ASN A 407 18.77 13.92 6.77
C ASN A 407 17.87 12.68 6.60
N ALA A 408 18.42 11.46 6.61
CA ALA A 408 17.63 10.24 6.44
C ALA A 408 16.50 10.07 7.47
N ILE A 409 16.75 10.47 8.73
CA ILE A 409 15.77 10.39 9.82
C ILE A 409 14.66 11.42 9.64
N GLY A 410 14.98 12.67 9.27
CA GLY A 410 13.96 13.68 9.01
C GLY A 410 13.18 13.43 7.72
N VAL A 411 13.81 12.87 6.68
CA VAL A 411 13.09 12.40 5.48
C VAL A 411 12.09 11.31 5.86
N TRP A 412 12.48 10.31 6.67
CA TRP A 412 11.54 9.30 7.18
C TRP A 412 10.39 9.96 7.97
N ALA A 413 10.69 10.86 8.90
CA ALA A 413 9.67 11.51 9.71
C ALA A 413 8.66 12.32 8.86
N GLN A 414 9.15 13.07 7.87
CA GLN A 414 8.34 13.99 7.06
C GLN A 414 7.61 13.30 5.90
N GLU A 415 8.29 12.39 5.19
CA GLU A 415 7.76 11.78 3.95
C GLU A 415 7.06 10.44 4.22
N VAL A 416 7.39 9.75 5.31
CA VAL A 416 6.82 8.43 5.63
C VAL A 416 5.86 8.51 6.83
N ALA A 417 6.37 8.88 8.01
CA ALA A 417 5.57 8.85 9.23
C ALA A 417 4.41 9.87 9.20
N ALA A 418 4.68 11.11 8.79
CA ALA A 418 3.65 12.13 8.65
C ALA A 418 2.64 11.82 7.54
N LEU A 419 3.08 11.20 6.44
CA LEU A 419 2.16 10.75 5.38
C LEU A 419 1.21 9.67 5.90
N ARG A 420 1.75 8.64 6.57
CA ARG A 420 0.95 7.58 7.21
C ARG A 420 -0.02 8.16 8.25
N HIS A 421 0.41 9.13 9.05
CA HIS A 421 -0.46 9.82 10.00
C HIS A 421 -1.64 10.52 9.30
N ARG A 422 -1.38 11.28 8.22
CA ARG A 422 -2.45 11.92 7.42
C ARG A 422 -3.41 10.89 6.83
N VAL A 423 -2.91 9.78 6.31
CA VAL A 423 -3.76 8.71 5.74
C VAL A 423 -4.67 8.11 6.81
N VAL A 424 -4.13 7.74 7.96
CA VAL A 424 -4.88 7.07 9.04
C VAL A 424 -5.87 8.02 9.70
N HIS A 425 -5.45 9.24 10.04
CA HIS A 425 -6.25 10.13 10.90
C HIS A 425 -7.06 11.16 10.14
N ALA A 426 -6.65 11.56 8.92
CA ALA A 426 -7.37 12.53 8.10
C ALA A 426 -8.04 11.90 6.87
N ALA A 427 -8.03 10.57 6.76
CA ALA A 427 -8.51 9.83 5.58
C ALA A 427 -7.90 10.35 4.26
N TYR A 428 -6.67 10.89 4.32
CA TYR A 428 -6.00 11.50 3.18
C TYR A 428 -5.79 10.47 2.05
N ILE A 429 -5.86 10.91 0.79
CA ILE A 429 -5.47 10.11 -0.39
C ILE A 429 -4.12 10.65 -0.85
N PRO A 430 -3.01 9.93 -0.64
CA PRO A 430 -1.72 10.34 -1.14
C PRO A 430 -1.71 10.41 -2.66
N SER A 431 -1.00 11.38 -3.20
CA SER A 431 -0.58 11.36 -4.59
C SER A 431 0.45 10.25 -4.83
N ARG A 432 0.63 9.84 -6.08
CA ARG A 432 1.69 8.89 -6.45
C ARG A 432 3.08 9.44 -6.10
N ALA A 433 3.32 10.73 -6.33
CA ALA A 433 4.59 11.37 -6.02
C ALA A 433 4.92 11.31 -4.52
N GLU A 434 3.93 11.51 -3.64
CA GLU A 434 4.10 11.33 -2.20
C GLU A 434 4.36 9.87 -1.82
N ALA A 435 3.66 8.91 -2.43
CA ALA A 435 3.89 7.49 -2.18
C ALA A 435 5.31 7.05 -2.62
N GLU A 436 5.77 7.50 -3.80
CA GLU A 436 7.13 7.27 -4.28
C GLU A 436 8.19 7.96 -3.42
N ALA A 437 7.90 9.17 -2.92
CA ALA A 437 8.75 9.85 -1.94
C ALA A 437 8.87 9.03 -0.66
N ALA A 438 7.76 8.49 -0.14
CA ALA A 438 7.78 7.59 1.01
C ALA A 438 8.62 6.32 0.75
N VAL A 439 8.52 5.69 -0.43
CA VAL A 439 9.38 4.55 -0.81
C VAL A 439 10.86 4.95 -0.75
N ARG A 440 11.23 6.08 -1.36
CA ARG A 440 12.60 6.60 -1.30
C ARG A 440 13.02 6.91 0.13
N GLY A 441 12.12 7.43 0.96
CA GLY A 441 12.34 7.72 2.37
C GLY A 441 12.67 6.48 3.18
N VAL A 442 11.91 5.39 3.01
CA VAL A 442 12.19 4.10 3.66
C VAL A 442 13.54 3.53 3.17
N ASN A 443 13.81 3.55 1.87
CA ASN A 443 15.09 3.08 1.33
C ASN A 443 16.29 3.89 1.86
N ARG A 444 16.14 5.22 1.98
CA ARG A 444 17.15 6.10 2.60
C ARG A 444 17.35 5.78 4.07
N LEU A 445 16.28 5.50 4.80
CA LEU A 445 16.35 5.07 6.19
C LEU A 445 17.15 3.76 6.31
N VAL A 446 16.78 2.72 5.54
CA VAL A 446 17.50 1.42 5.54
C VAL A 446 18.98 1.62 5.22
N SER A 447 19.30 2.38 4.16
CA SER A 447 20.70 2.66 3.81
C SER A 447 21.44 3.34 4.95
N HIS A 448 20.83 4.36 5.57
CA HIS A 448 21.42 5.08 6.70
C HIS A 448 21.72 4.15 7.88
N LEU A 449 20.77 3.29 8.26
CA LEU A 449 20.95 2.32 9.34
C LEU A 449 22.08 1.33 9.04
N CYS A 450 22.14 0.82 7.81
CA CYS A 450 23.24 -0.03 7.35
C CYS A 450 24.59 0.70 7.36
N ASP A 451 24.65 1.98 6.97
CA ASP A 451 25.87 2.78 7.00
C ASP A 451 26.34 3.01 8.44
N ARG A 452 25.42 3.25 9.38
CA ARG A 452 25.75 3.37 10.81
C ARG A 452 26.25 2.05 11.38
N LEU A 453 25.58 0.93 11.10
CA LEU A 453 26.00 -0.40 11.55
C LEU A 453 27.34 -0.85 10.95
N ALA A 454 27.68 -0.37 9.76
CA ALA A 454 28.95 -0.65 9.10
C ALA A 454 30.12 0.21 9.63
N ALA A 455 29.85 1.28 10.38
CA ALA A 455 30.91 2.10 10.99
C ALA A 455 31.74 1.24 11.97
N GLN A 456 33.07 1.34 11.92
CA GLN A 456 33.97 0.40 12.61
C GLN A 456 33.73 0.29 14.12
N ASP A 457 33.48 1.43 14.79
CA ASP A 457 33.20 1.49 16.22
C ASP A 457 31.86 0.82 16.58
N ILE A 458 30.85 0.95 15.72
CA ILE A 458 29.53 0.36 15.88
C ILE A 458 29.55 -1.13 15.52
N LEU A 459 30.16 -1.49 14.39
CA LEU A 459 30.28 -2.85 13.90
C LEU A 459 31.01 -3.77 14.88
N SER A 460 31.97 -3.21 15.63
CA SER A 460 32.69 -3.95 16.66
C SER A 460 31.81 -4.37 17.85
N LYS A 461 30.73 -3.59 18.10
CA LYS A 461 29.75 -3.78 19.17
C LYS A 461 28.54 -4.59 18.72
N TYR A 462 28.06 -4.34 17.50
CA TYR A 462 26.82 -4.93 16.96
C TYR A 462 27.02 -5.74 15.67
N PRO A 463 27.99 -6.68 15.62
CA PRO A 463 28.29 -7.42 14.39
C PRO A 463 27.12 -8.31 13.92
N ARG A 464 26.34 -8.89 14.84
CA ARG A 464 25.20 -9.77 14.48
C ARG A 464 24.07 -8.94 13.90
N THR A 465 23.77 -7.80 14.52
CA THR A 465 22.77 -6.84 14.01
C THR A 465 23.15 -6.34 12.61
N ALA A 466 24.43 -5.98 12.41
CA ALA A 466 24.93 -5.54 11.11
C ALA A 466 24.79 -6.63 10.03
N LEU A 467 25.13 -7.88 10.36
CA LEU A 467 24.98 -9.01 9.44
C LEU A 467 23.51 -9.33 9.15
N SER A 468 22.62 -9.23 10.15
CA SER A 468 21.19 -9.48 9.98
C SER A 468 20.51 -8.44 9.09
N LEU A 469 20.85 -7.14 9.23
CA LEU A 469 20.19 -6.08 8.45
C LEU A 469 20.85 -5.84 7.09
N ALA A 470 22.18 -5.69 7.04
CA ALA A 470 22.88 -5.32 5.81
C ALA A 470 23.25 -6.54 4.95
N CYS A 471 23.22 -7.75 5.52
CA CYS A 471 23.78 -8.96 4.92
C CYS A 471 25.28 -8.84 4.60
N GLU A 472 25.88 -9.95 4.19
CA GLU A 472 27.27 -9.97 3.75
C GLU A 472 27.51 -9.01 2.57
N ASP A 473 26.67 -9.07 1.54
CA ASP A 473 26.80 -8.23 0.34
C ASP A 473 26.67 -6.73 0.64
N GLY A 474 25.78 -6.34 1.56
CA GLY A 474 25.63 -4.94 1.93
C GLY A 474 26.81 -4.43 2.73
N LEU A 475 27.45 -5.27 3.55
CA LEU A 475 28.69 -4.93 4.27
C LEU A 475 29.90 -4.91 3.33
N ARG A 476 29.99 -5.83 2.36
CA ARG A 476 31.04 -5.84 1.34
C ARG A 476 30.99 -4.57 0.49
N ARG A 477 29.81 -4.16 0.04
CA ARG A 477 29.62 -2.89 -0.70
C ARG A 477 30.04 -1.65 0.10
N ARG A 478 30.02 -1.74 1.43
CA ARG A 478 30.47 -0.70 2.36
C ARG A 478 31.93 -0.84 2.81
N ASN A 479 32.68 -1.80 2.25
CA ASN A 479 34.04 -2.16 2.69
C ASN A 479 34.14 -2.50 4.19
N ALA A 480 33.05 -2.99 4.78
CA ALA A 480 32.93 -3.30 6.20
C ALA A 480 32.93 -4.81 6.50
N TYR A 481 32.86 -5.67 5.47
CA TYR A 481 32.91 -7.11 5.66
C TYR A 481 34.35 -7.59 5.92
N THR A 482 34.67 -7.82 7.20
CA THR A 482 36.01 -8.20 7.65
C THR A 482 36.15 -9.69 7.90
N ARG A 483 37.40 -10.19 7.98
CA ARG A 483 37.70 -11.58 8.38
C ARG A 483 37.05 -11.95 9.71
N ARG A 484 37.00 -11.03 10.68
CA ARG A 484 36.35 -11.23 11.98
C ARG A 484 34.86 -11.57 11.84
N LEU A 485 34.14 -10.91 10.92
CA LEU A 485 32.71 -11.20 10.69
C LEU A 485 32.53 -12.57 10.05
N SER A 486 33.40 -12.92 9.10
CA SER A 486 33.40 -14.25 8.48
C SER A 486 33.70 -15.34 9.52
N GLU A 487 34.67 -15.14 10.39
CA GLU A 487 34.96 -16.04 11.51
C GLU A 487 33.77 -16.16 12.46
N LEU A 488 33.11 -15.04 12.78
CA LEU A 488 31.91 -15.00 13.63
C LEU A 488 30.73 -15.80 13.04
N GLN A 489 30.45 -15.66 11.73
CA GLN A 489 29.38 -16.43 11.06
C GLN A 489 29.67 -17.93 11.02
N ASN A 490 30.94 -18.32 11.00
CA ASN A 490 31.38 -19.71 10.92
C ASN A 490 31.68 -20.35 12.29
N ASP A 491 31.59 -19.58 13.38
CA ASP A 491 31.86 -20.10 14.72
C ASP A 491 30.71 -20.98 15.21
N ARG A 492 30.97 -22.29 15.31
CA ARG A 492 30.01 -23.27 15.83
C ARG A 492 29.65 -23.07 17.31
N ARG A 493 30.40 -22.23 18.03
CA ARG A 493 30.11 -21.88 19.42
C ARG A 493 29.08 -20.77 19.54
N GLU A 494 28.79 -20.03 18.47
CA GLU A 494 27.73 -19.04 18.47
C GLU A 494 26.35 -19.69 18.65
N VAL A 495 25.39 -18.92 19.16
CA VAL A 495 23.99 -19.35 19.17
C VAL A 495 23.40 -19.23 17.76
N PRO A 496 22.37 -20.02 17.38
CA PRO A 496 21.63 -19.77 16.16
C PRO A 496 20.91 -18.41 16.27
N TRP A 497 21.51 -17.34 15.74
CA TRP A 497 21.13 -15.95 16.06
C TRP A 497 19.66 -15.68 15.83
N HIS A 498 19.14 -16.05 14.65
CA HIS A 498 17.75 -15.80 14.29
C HIS A 498 16.77 -16.52 15.23
N GLU A 499 16.95 -17.83 15.45
CA GLU A 499 16.07 -18.60 16.33
C GLU A 499 16.13 -18.09 17.78
N THR A 500 17.34 -17.77 18.26
CA THR A 500 17.56 -17.29 19.63
C THR A 500 16.93 -15.91 19.84
N PHE A 501 17.12 -14.99 18.89
CA PHE A 501 16.50 -13.67 18.93
C PHE A 501 14.97 -13.75 18.83
N VAL A 502 14.41 -14.63 17.97
CA VAL A 502 12.96 -14.82 17.87
C VAL A 502 12.38 -15.25 19.22
N ARG A 503 13.02 -16.23 19.90
CA ARG A 503 12.59 -16.65 21.25
C ARG A 503 12.71 -15.51 22.27
N TRP A 504 13.79 -14.74 22.22
CA TRP A 504 13.99 -13.56 23.05
C TRP A 504 12.88 -12.52 22.85
N ARG A 505 12.55 -12.23 21.59
CA ARG A 505 11.51 -11.26 21.22
C ARG A 505 10.13 -11.72 21.68
N GLU A 506 9.81 -13.01 21.56
CA GLU A 506 8.54 -13.54 22.05
C GLU A 506 8.47 -13.51 23.60
N ALA A 507 9.55 -13.85 24.31
CA ALA A 507 9.62 -13.68 25.76
C ALA A 507 9.46 -12.21 26.19
N TRP A 508 10.08 -11.29 25.45
CA TRP A 508 9.94 -9.85 25.67
C TRP A 508 8.49 -9.40 25.47
N ARG A 509 7.84 -9.86 24.39
CA ARG A 509 6.44 -9.52 24.08
C ARG A 509 5.49 -9.99 25.17
N ARG A 510 5.65 -11.23 25.64
CA ARG A 510 4.86 -11.79 26.75
C ARG A 510 5.09 -11.03 28.05
N THR A 511 6.35 -10.74 28.38
CA THR A 511 6.67 -9.95 29.58
C THR A 511 6.06 -8.55 29.51
N ARG A 512 6.09 -7.91 28.33
CA ARG A 512 5.41 -6.63 28.12
C ARG A 512 3.91 -6.71 28.33
N GLN A 513 3.28 -7.77 27.83
CA GLN A 513 1.85 -8.01 28.05
C GLN A 513 1.53 -8.15 29.55
N ASP A 514 2.37 -8.85 30.30
CA ASP A 514 2.22 -8.97 31.76
C ASP A 514 2.33 -7.61 32.45
N ILE A 515 3.33 -6.78 32.07
CA ILE A 515 3.55 -5.44 32.62
C ILE A 515 2.40 -4.48 32.29
N ASP A 516 1.79 -4.59 31.10
CA ASP A 516 0.66 -3.76 30.67
C ASP A 516 -0.66 -4.11 31.38
N GLY A 517 -0.62 -4.95 32.42
CA GLY A 517 -1.76 -5.27 33.28
C GLY A 517 -2.55 -6.50 32.83
N LYS A 518 -1.95 -7.36 32.00
CA LYS A 518 -2.53 -8.65 31.59
C LYS A 518 -1.57 -9.79 31.94
N PRO A 519 -1.27 -10.01 33.23
CA PRO A 519 -0.38 -11.10 33.64
C PRO A 519 -0.95 -12.44 33.17
N ARG A 520 -0.10 -13.25 32.55
CA ARG A 520 -0.43 -14.64 32.23
C ARG A 520 -0.66 -15.43 33.52
N GLU A 521 -1.70 -16.25 33.51
CA GLU A 521 -1.99 -17.20 34.57
C GLU A 521 -1.61 -18.62 34.11
N PRO A 522 -0.85 -19.39 34.91
CA PRO A 522 -0.42 -20.73 34.53
C PRO A 522 -1.60 -21.70 34.46
N MET A 523 -1.62 -22.54 33.43
CA MET A 523 -2.61 -23.59 33.20
C MET A 523 -2.13 -24.90 33.84
N LEU A 524 -2.43 -25.06 35.14
CA LEU A 524 -1.94 -26.19 35.93
C LEU A 524 -2.27 -27.57 35.34
N ASP A 525 -3.39 -27.71 34.63
CA ASP A 525 -3.79 -28.93 33.92
C ASP A 525 -2.87 -29.27 32.74
N GLN A 526 -2.34 -28.26 32.03
CA GLN A 526 -1.47 -28.40 30.87
C GLN A 526 0.03 -28.47 31.23
N THR A 527 0.38 -28.23 32.50
CA THR A 527 1.77 -28.32 32.96
C THR A 527 2.37 -29.73 32.85
N ARG A 528 3.69 -29.79 32.68
CA ARG A 528 4.48 -31.03 32.76
C ARG A 528 5.60 -30.90 33.78
N ILE A 529 5.93 -31.99 34.47
CA ILE A 529 7.11 -32.02 35.34
C ILE A 529 8.33 -32.34 34.49
N LEU A 530 9.37 -31.51 34.64
CA LEU A 530 10.68 -31.69 34.06
C LEU A 530 11.69 -31.95 35.18
N ALA A 531 12.51 -32.98 34.99
CA ALA A 531 13.73 -33.19 35.76
C ALA A 531 14.88 -32.50 35.01
N VAL A 532 15.43 -31.42 35.56
CA VAL A 532 16.53 -30.67 34.95
C VAL A 532 17.82 -31.00 35.68
N ARG A 533 18.80 -31.54 34.95
CA ARG A 533 20.09 -31.94 35.49
C ARG A 533 21.21 -31.09 34.91
N ASP A 534 21.85 -30.32 35.77
CA ASP A 534 22.95 -29.43 35.43
C ASP A 534 24.28 -30.21 35.30
N PRO A 535 25.31 -29.64 34.63
CA PRO A 535 26.63 -30.28 34.45
C PRO A 535 27.34 -30.61 35.77
N ASP A 536 27.05 -29.89 36.84
CA ASP A 536 27.60 -30.12 38.20
C ASP A 536 26.90 -31.26 38.96
N ARG A 537 26.00 -31.98 38.29
CA ARG A 537 25.18 -33.09 38.82
C ARG A 537 24.09 -32.65 39.80
N THR A 538 23.80 -31.36 39.93
CA THR A 538 22.59 -30.94 40.62
C THR A 538 21.35 -31.35 39.83
N LEU A 539 20.26 -31.67 40.55
CA LEU A 539 18.99 -32.08 39.96
C LEU A 539 17.91 -31.20 40.56
N ARG A 540 17.19 -30.49 39.70
CA ARG A 540 16.05 -29.64 40.07
C ARG A 540 14.79 -30.08 39.34
N TRP A 541 13.65 -29.79 39.96
CA TRP A 541 12.33 -30.16 39.45
C TRP A 541 11.60 -28.91 39.02
N VAL A 542 11.09 -28.92 37.79
CA VAL A 542 10.45 -27.77 37.18
C VAL A 542 9.08 -28.18 36.70
N LEU A 543 8.04 -27.47 37.15
CA LEU A 543 6.72 -27.54 36.57
C LEU A 543 6.68 -26.54 35.40
N HIS A 544 6.47 -27.04 34.19
CA HIS A 544 6.53 -26.25 32.97
C HIS A 544 5.17 -26.19 32.26
N ASP A 545 4.66 -24.98 32.07
CA ASP A 545 3.48 -24.68 31.25
C ASP A 545 3.93 -24.24 29.85
N TYR A 546 3.81 -25.15 28.88
CA TYR A 546 4.17 -24.89 27.48
C TYR A 546 3.22 -23.92 26.77
N THR A 547 2.01 -23.73 27.28
CA THR A 547 0.99 -22.88 26.64
C THR A 547 1.21 -21.42 27.03
N GLN A 548 1.55 -21.19 28.30
CA GLN A 548 1.84 -19.85 28.81
C GLN A 548 3.33 -19.50 28.76
N HIS A 549 4.22 -20.44 28.44
CA HIS A 549 5.68 -20.29 28.49
C HIS A 549 6.17 -19.88 29.89
N LEU A 550 5.58 -20.48 30.92
CA LEU A 550 5.88 -20.21 32.31
C LEU A 550 6.45 -21.47 32.97
N ALA A 551 7.43 -21.28 33.85
CA ALA A 551 8.02 -22.34 34.62
C ALA A 551 8.05 -21.99 36.12
N LEU A 552 7.98 -23.03 36.94
CA LEU A 552 8.06 -22.93 38.39
C LEU A 552 8.97 -24.04 38.92
N GLN A 553 9.97 -23.70 39.73
CA GLN A 553 10.75 -24.69 40.45
C GLN A 553 9.89 -25.26 41.60
N VAL A 554 9.84 -26.58 41.69
CA VAL A 554 9.03 -27.32 42.66
C VAL A 554 9.88 -28.31 43.45
N GLU A 555 9.34 -28.81 44.55
CA GLU A 555 9.97 -29.91 45.29
C GLU A 555 9.96 -31.20 44.48
N ALA A 556 10.86 -32.12 44.84
CA ALA A 556 10.94 -33.43 44.20
C ALA A 556 9.62 -34.19 44.35
N PRO A 557 8.94 -34.53 43.24
CA PRO A 557 7.76 -35.39 43.34
C PRO A 557 8.22 -36.80 43.75
N GLY A 558 7.30 -37.57 44.36
CA GLY A 558 7.56 -38.93 44.84
C GLY A 558 7.83 -39.91 43.70
N ILE A 559 9.02 -39.85 43.10
CA ILE A 559 9.41 -40.63 41.93
C ILE A 559 10.12 -41.92 42.35
N PRO A 560 9.79 -43.08 41.72
CA PRO A 560 10.50 -44.32 41.94
C PRO A 560 12.01 -44.20 41.67
N ALA A 561 12.84 -44.75 42.56
CA ALA A 561 14.31 -44.73 42.45
C ALA A 561 14.84 -45.23 41.09
N ARG A 562 14.10 -46.13 40.42
CA ARG A 562 14.44 -46.61 39.07
C ARG A 562 14.45 -45.49 38.03
N ILE A 563 13.44 -44.61 38.05
CA ILE A 563 13.32 -43.49 37.10
C ILE A 563 14.41 -42.46 37.40
N LEU A 564 14.68 -42.17 38.68
CA LEU A 564 15.76 -41.28 39.09
C LEU A 564 17.13 -41.76 38.58
N LYS A 565 17.42 -43.07 38.71
CA LYS A 565 18.64 -43.68 38.17
C LYS A 565 18.73 -43.56 36.64
N GLN A 566 17.60 -43.68 35.93
CA GLN A 566 17.54 -43.49 34.47
C GLN A 566 17.83 -42.04 34.06
N ILE A 567 17.27 -41.06 34.77
CA ILE A 567 17.53 -39.63 34.53
C ILE A 567 19.03 -39.35 34.70
N HIS A 568 19.62 -39.80 35.82
CA HIS A 568 21.05 -39.64 36.08
C HIS A 568 21.90 -40.31 34.99
N SER A 569 21.64 -41.58 34.67
CA SER A 569 22.41 -42.31 33.65
C SER A 569 22.31 -41.65 32.27
N SER A 570 21.17 -41.09 31.91
CA SER A 570 20.98 -40.42 30.61
C SER A 570 21.73 -39.09 30.56
N ALA A 571 21.66 -38.29 31.62
CA ALA A 571 22.38 -37.03 31.72
C ALA A 571 23.91 -37.24 31.80
N ASP A 572 24.36 -38.20 32.61
CA ASP A 572 25.79 -38.52 32.75
C ASP A 572 26.36 -39.02 31.40
N SER A 573 25.59 -39.78 30.61
CA SER A 573 25.96 -40.18 29.25
C SER A 573 26.12 -38.96 28.34
N PHE A 574 25.16 -38.03 28.36
CA PHE A 574 25.23 -36.79 27.58
C PHE A 574 26.44 -35.94 27.96
N HIS A 575 26.71 -35.74 29.25
CA HIS A 575 27.87 -34.98 29.72
C HIS A 575 29.20 -35.69 29.43
N SER A 576 29.23 -37.03 29.42
CA SER A 576 30.43 -37.81 29.06
C SER A 576 30.88 -37.62 27.60
N LEU A 577 29.97 -37.20 26.72
CA LEU A 577 30.27 -36.81 25.34
C LEU A 577 30.85 -35.38 25.24
N GLY A 578 31.04 -34.70 26.37
CA GLY A 578 31.64 -33.36 26.44
C GLY A 578 30.64 -32.21 26.23
N TYR A 579 29.33 -32.47 26.27
CA TYR A 579 28.32 -31.41 26.17
C TYR A 579 28.17 -30.68 27.52
N PRO A 580 28.41 -29.36 27.60
CA PRO A 580 28.39 -28.60 28.85
C PRO A 580 27.00 -28.05 29.20
N LEU A 581 25.92 -28.60 28.63
CA LEU A 581 24.58 -28.06 28.75
C LEU A 581 23.71 -28.85 29.74
N PRO A 582 22.81 -28.20 30.48
CA PRO A 582 21.82 -28.89 31.29
C PRO A 582 20.89 -29.79 30.45
N VAL A 583 20.46 -30.90 31.02
CA VAL A 583 19.58 -31.88 30.36
C VAL A 583 18.22 -31.90 31.05
N SER A 584 17.13 -31.71 30.29
CA SER A 584 15.77 -31.83 30.79
C SER A 584 15.13 -33.16 30.38
N THR A 585 14.57 -33.89 31.34
CA THR A 585 13.74 -35.09 31.10
C THR A 585 12.30 -34.79 31.46
N SER A 586 11.39 -34.85 30.49
CA SER A 586 9.95 -34.70 30.75
C SER A 586 9.37 -36.00 31.30
N LEU A 587 8.67 -35.91 32.43
CA LEU A 587 8.00 -37.04 33.05
C LEU A 587 6.51 -37.01 32.76
N ARG A 588 6.00 -38.13 32.26
CA ARG A 588 4.57 -38.38 32.05
C ARG A 588 4.02 -39.16 33.25
N ASP A 589 2.74 -38.94 33.56
CA ASP A 589 1.98 -39.69 34.56
C ASP A 589 2.52 -39.62 36.00
N VAL A 590 3.29 -38.59 36.33
CA VAL A 590 3.74 -38.32 37.70
C VAL A 590 2.73 -37.37 38.37
N PRO A 591 2.29 -37.65 39.61
CA PRO A 591 1.44 -36.74 40.36
C PRO A 591 2.06 -35.34 40.42
N LYS A 592 1.29 -34.32 40.03
CA LYS A 592 1.72 -32.92 40.09
C LYS A 592 1.85 -32.49 41.55
N PRO A 593 2.96 -31.84 41.95
CA PRO A 593 3.09 -31.30 43.30
C PRO A 593 2.00 -30.25 43.54
N VAL A 594 1.58 -30.11 44.80
CA VAL A 594 0.64 -29.04 45.19
C VAL A 594 1.38 -27.71 45.09
N VAL A 595 0.94 -26.84 44.19
CA VAL A 595 1.51 -25.51 43.97
C VAL A 595 0.79 -24.51 44.88
N SER A 596 1.55 -23.75 45.66
CA SER A 596 0.99 -22.64 46.47
C SER A 596 0.37 -21.57 45.55
N GLN A 597 -0.69 -20.92 46.00
CA GLN A 597 -1.27 -19.78 45.28
C GLN A 597 -0.26 -18.62 45.13
N ASP A 598 0.67 -18.49 46.07
CA ASP A 598 1.73 -17.47 46.05
C ASP A 598 3.00 -17.91 45.28
N ALA A 599 2.95 -19.05 44.57
CA ALA A 599 4.10 -19.54 43.83
C ALA A 599 4.48 -18.58 42.69
N ARG A 600 5.76 -18.20 42.65
CA ARG A 600 6.25 -17.25 41.65
C ARG A 600 6.63 -17.99 40.36
N TRP A 601 5.73 -17.94 39.39
CA TRP A 601 6.01 -18.39 38.02
C TRP A 601 6.92 -17.38 37.30
N THR A 602 7.87 -17.88 36.52
CA THR A 602 8.81 -17.07 35.72
C THR A 602 8.80 -17.52 34.27
N GLU A 603 9.39 -16.75 33.36
CA GLU A 603 9.60 -17.18 31.98
C GLU A 603 10.32 -18.52 31.90
N GLU A 604 9.91 -19.38 30.97
CA GLU A 604 10.42 -20.75 30.83
C GLU A 604 11.94 -20.82 30.69
N TYR A 605 12.55 -19.85 30.00
CA TYR A 605 13.97 -19.86 29.66
C TYR A 605 14.90 -19.74 30.88
N HIS A 606 14.38 -19.29 32.03
CA HIS A 606 15.15 -19.29 33.28
C HIS A 606 15.37 -20.71 33.79
N LEU A 607 14.35 -21.56 33.73
CA LEU A 607 14.37 -22.85 34.44
C LEU A 607 14.51 -24.05 33.51
N VAL A 608 14.07 -23.91 32.26
CA VAL A 608 14.00 -24.98 31.26
C VAL A 608 15.22 -24.88 30.33
N PRO A 609 16.05 -25.93 30.24
CA PRO A 609 17.14 -25.98 29.27
C PRO A 609 16.63 -25.93 27.83
N MET A 610 17.48 -25.50 26.89
CA MET A 610 17.20 -25.44 25.43
C MET A 610 16.14 -24.42 25.00
N THR A 611 15.47 -23.73 25.91
CA THR A 611 14.60 -22.58 25.62
C THR A 611 15.36 -21.25 25.73
N GLY A 612 16.69 -21.31 25.75
CA GLY A 612 17.56 -20.14 25.87
C GLY A 612 17.28 -19.06 24.81
N VAL A 613 17.41 -17.82 25.26
CA VAL A 613 17.09 -16.58 24.55
C VAL A 613 18.27 -15.60 24.52
N MET A 614 19.31 -15.80 25.33
CA MET A 614 20.39 -14.82 25.47
C MET A 614 21.51 -15.04 24.46
N VAL A 615 22.00 -13.95 23.86
CA VAL A 615 23.11 -13.99 22.88
C VAL A 615 24.41 -14.53 23.48
N ASP A 616 24.65 -14.21 24.75
CA ASP A 616 25.86 -14.54 25.51
C ASP A 616 25.71 -15.82 26.36
N ARG A 617 24.53 -16.47 26.25
CA ARG A 617 24.13 -17.64 27.04
C ARG A 617 24.13 -17.40 28.55
N SER A 618 23.90 -16.16 28.99
CA SER A 618 23.82 -15.83 30.43
C SER A 618 22.62 -16.51 31.11
N ASP A 619 21.55 -16.80 30.38
CA ASP A 619 20.42 -17.65 30.79
C ASP A 619 20.80 -19.10 31.12
N LEU A 620 21.85 -19.63 30.50
CA LEU A 620 22.37 -20.98 30.80
C LEU A 620 23.31 -20.99 32.01
N ARG A 621 23.77 -19.81 32.44
CA ARG A 621 24.62 -19.61 33.62
C ARG A 621 23.75 -19.05 34.74
N GLN A 622 22.74 -19.79 35.18
CA GLN A 622 22.13 -19.44 36.45
C GLN A 622 23.20 -19.44 37.52
N GLU A 623 23.33 -18.33 38.25
CA GLU A 623 24.25 -18.18 39.36
C GLU A 623 24.05 -19.36 40.32
N MET A 624 25.09 -20.20 40.46
CA MET A 624 25.22 -21.16 41.54
C MET A 624 25.21 -20.44 42.90
#